data_AF-A0A961QUB3-F1
#
_entry.id   AF-A0A961QUB3-F1
#
_cell.length_a   1.000
_cell.length_b   1.000
_cell.length_c   1.000
_cell.angle_alpha   90.00
_cell.angle_beta   90.00
_cell.angle_gamma   90.00
#
_symmetry.space_group_name_H-M   'P 1'
#
loop_
_entity.id
_entity.type
_entity.pdbx_description
1 polymer ?
#
loop_
_entity_poly.entity_id
_entity_poly.type
_entity_poly.pdbx_seq_one_letter_code
_entity_poly.pdbx_strand_id
1 'polypeptide(L)' 'MSKQYVVKDIGLADFGRKELDIAETEMPGLMALRAEFGESKPLKGAKIAGSLHMTIQTAVLIETLTRLGAEVRWASC' A
#
# COMPACT_ATOMS: atom_id res chain seq x y z
N MET A 1 -11.36 21.66 -5.48
CA MET A 1 -10.51 20.47 -5.71
C MET A 1 -11.19 19.28 -5.04
N SER A 2 -11.40 18.18 -5.77
CA SER A 2 -12.05 16.99 -5.20
C SER A 2 -11.14 16.37 -4.14
N LYS A 3 -11.72 15.98 -2.99
CA LYS A 3 -11.02 15.22 -1.96
C LYS A 3 -10.60 13.89 -2.56
N GLN A 4 -9.29 13.60 -2.59
CA GLN A 4 -8.77 12.38 -3.24
C GLN A 4 -9.06 11.08 -2.45
N TYR A 5 -9.40 11.21 -1.16
CA TYR A 5 -9.71 10.11 -0.25
C TYR A 5 -10.90 10.45 0.65
N VAL A 6 -11.56 9.41 1.19
CA VAL A 6 -12.58 9.49 2.24
C VAL A 6 -12.25 8.42 3.27
N VAL A 7 -11.86 8.86 4.47
CA VAL A 7 -11.50 7.99 5.61
C VAL A 7 -12.15 8.53 6.88
N LYS A 8 -12.27 7.69 7.91
CA LYS A 8 -12.93 8.06 9.17
C LYS A 8 -12.19 9.16 9.93
N ASP A 9 -10.88 9.01 10.12
CA ASP A 9 -10.03 9.95 10.84
C ASP A 9 -8.60 9.91 10.28
N ILE A 10 -8.12 11.04 9.78
CA ILE A 10 -6.76 11.16 9.22
C ILE A 10 -5.69 11.35 10.32
N GLY A 11 -6.09 11.76 11.53
CA GLY A 11 -5.17 11.93 12.66
C GLY A 11 -4.57 10.61 13.17
N LEU A 12 -5.13 9.47 12.77
CA LEU A 12 -4.61 8.14 13.09
C LEU A 12 -3.46 7.69 12.19
N ALA A 13 -3.03 8.49 11.21
CA ALA A 13 -2.00 8.12 10.25
C ALA A 13 -0.67 7.70 10.92
N ASP A 14 -0.23 8.41 11.96
CA ASP A 14 1.03 8.11 12.65
C ASP A 14 0.95 6.78 13.41
N PHE A 15 -0.20 6.47 14.01
CA PHE A 15 -0.41 5.17 14.63
C PHE A 15 -0.45 4.06 13.57
N GLY A 16 -1.17 4.28 12.47
CA GLY A 16 -1.21 3.36 11.34
C GLY A 16 0.16 3.07 10.75
N ARG A 17 1.06 4.07 10.69
CA ARG A 17 2.45 3.89 10.25
C ARG A 17 3.22 2.96 11.19
N LYS A 18 3.11 3.15 12.51
CA LYS A 18 3.79 2.28 13.49
C LYS A 18 3.36 0.82 13.36
N GLU A 19 2.06 0.57 13.20
CA GLU A 19 1.54 -0.79 12.99
C GLU A 19 1.98 -1.37 11.64
N LEU A 20 2.08 -0.54 10.60
CA LEU A 20 2.58 -0.96 9.29
C LEU A 20 4.06 -1.36 9.36
N ASP A 21 4.89 -0.59 10.06
CA ASP A 21 6.31 -0.90 10.25
C ASP A 21 6.50 -2.27 10.94
N ILE A 22 5.63 -2.61 11.90
CA ILE A 22 5.60 -3.94 12.53
C ILE A 22 5.14 -5.00 11.53
N ALA A 23 4.08 -4.74 10.76
CA ALA A 23 3.56 -5.71 9.80
C ALA A 23 4.57 -6.05 8.68
N GLU A 24 5.44 -5.12 8.29
CA GLU A 24 6.49 -5.39 7.30
C GLU A 24 7.46 -6.48 7.75
N THR A 25 7.75 -6.60 9.06
CA THR A 25 8.63 -7.65 9.58
C THR A 25 7.99 -9.04 9.47
N GLU A 26 6.66 -9.10 9.50
CA GLU A 26 5.86 -10.34 9.41
C GLU A 26 5.41 -10.68 7.98
N MET A 27 5.77 -9.86 6.97
CA MET A 27 5.39 -10.05 5.57
C MET A 27 6.60 -10.20 4.64
N PRO A 28 7.48 -11.20 4.86
CA PRO A 28 8.76 -11.33 4.16
C PRO A 28 8.60 -11.49 2.64
N GLY A 29 7.51 -12.13 2.19
CA GLY A 29 7.22 -12.28 0.75
C GLY A 29 7.04 -10.94 0.03
N LEU A 30 6.33 -9.99 0.63
CA LEU A 30 6.17 -8.66 0.04
C LEU A 30 7.47 -7.86 0.09
N MET A 31 8.24 -7.99 1.17
CA MET A 31 9.53 -7.31 1.30
C MET A 31 10.55 -7.81 0.28
N ALA A 32 10.57 -9.13 0.03
CA ALA A 32 11.38 -9.73 -1.02
C ALA A 32 11.03 -9.17 -2.41
N LEU A 33 9.74 -9.08 -2.76
CA LEU A 33 9.31 -8.49 -4.03
C LEU A 33 9.73 -7.02 -4.17
N ARG A 34 9.64 -6.24 -3.09
CA ARG A 34 10.11 -4.83 -3.09
C ARG A 34 11.61 -4.73 -3.34
N ALA A 35 12.41 -5.63 -2.76
CA ALA A 35 13.86 -5.67 -2.95
C ALA A 35 14.22 -6.11 -4.38
N GLU A 36 13.58 -7.17 -4.89
CA GLU A 36 13.88 -7.75 -6.20
C GLU A 36 13.44 -6.85 -7.36
N PHE A 37 12.24 -6.27 -7.30
CA PHE A 37 11.64 -5.54 -8.42
C PHE A 37 11.52 -4.03 -8.19
N GLY A 38 12.01 -3.53 -7.05
CA GLY A 38 11.91 -2.13 -6.68
C GLY A 38 12.64 -1.17 -7.63
N GLU A 39 13.73 -1.60 -8.25
CA GLU A 39 14.49 -0.80 -9.22
C GLU A 39 13.94 -0.89 -10.64
N SER A 40 13.53 -2.09 -11.06
CA SER A 40 12.99 -2.32 -12.42
C SER A 40 11.61 -1.73 -12.63
N LYS A 41 10.88 -1.43 -11.54
CA LYS A 41 9.54 -0.81 -11.54
C LYS A 41 8.60 -1.48 -12.56
N PRO A 42 8.35 -2.79 -12.46
CA PRO A 42 7.61 -3.53 -13.47
C PRO A 42 6.16 -3.05 -13.63
N LEU A 43 5.60 -2.37 -12.63
CA LEU A 43 4.24 -1.84 -12.66
C LEU A 43 4.18 -0.36 -13.11
N LYS A 44 5.28 0.22 -13.59
CA LYS A 44 5.30 1.60 -14.06
C LYS A 44 4.23 1.83 -15.14
N GLY A 45 3.34 2.80 -14.90
CA GLY A 45 2.24 3.16 -15.80
C GLY A 45 0.96 2.33 -15.58
N ALA A 46 1.00 1.31 -14.73
CA ALA A 46 -0.20 0.58 -14.33
C ALA A 46 -1.07 1.44 -13.42
N LYS A 47 -2.39 1.41 -13.66
CA LYS A 47 -3.41 2.04 -12.81
C LYS A 47 -4.27 0.94 -12.19
N ILE A 48 -4.11 0.71 -10.90
CA ILE A 48 -4.72 -0.41 -10.17
C ILE A 48 -5.85 0.12 -9.28
N ALA A 49 -7.06 -0.42 -9.47
CA ALA A 49 -8.19 -0.23 -8.57
C ALA A 49 -8.35 -1.49 -7.71
N GLY A 50 -8.20 -1.36 -6.39
CA GLY A 50 -8.35 -2.46 -5.44
C GLY A 50 -9.64 -2.37 -4.63
N SER A 51 -10.26 -3.53 -4.39
CA SER A 51 -11.41 -3.70 -3.50
C SER A 51 -11.14 -4.89 -2.58
N LEU A 52 -10.39 -4.63 -1.52
CA LEU A 52 -10.00 -5.61 -0.50
C LEU A 52 -10.10 -4.94 0.87
N HIS A 53 -10.32 -5.71 1.93
CA HIS A 53 -10.40 -5.18 3.29
C HIS A 53 -9.23 -4.24 3.60
N MET A 54 -9.54 -3.01 4.03
CA MET A 54 -8.55 -1.95 4.25
C MET A 54 -7.88 -2.10 5.62
N THR A 55 -7.08 -3.15 5.78
CA THR A 55 -6.32 -3.49 6.99
C THR A 55 -4.85 -3.06 6.90
N ILE A 56 -4.10 -3.23 7.99
CA ILE A 56 -2.64 -2.98 8.02
C ILE A 56 -1.90 -3.85 6.99
N GLN A 57 -2.27 -5.13 6.85
CA GLN A 57 -1.66 -6.04 5.88
C GLN A 57 -1.91 -5.58 4.44
N THR A 58 -3.12 -5.13 4.13
CA THR A 58 -3.45 -4.56 2.81
C THR A 58 -2.67 -3.27 2.55
N ALA A 59 -2.37 -2.47 3.59
CA ALA A 59 -1.51 -1.30 3.42
C ALA A 59 -0.08 -1.69 2.98
N VAL A 60 0.51 -2.75 3.54
CA VAL A 60 1.82 -3.27 3.10
C VAL A 60 1.76 -3.73 1.64
N LEU A 61 0.67 -4.39 1.22
CA LEU A 61 0.43 -4.77 -0.18
C LEU A 61 0.36 -3.53 -1.08
N ILE A 62 -0.44 -2.53 -0.72
CA ILE A 62 -0.59 -1.29 -1.51
C ILE A 62 0.75 -0.58 -1.66
N GLU A 63 1.50 -0.43 -0.56
CA GLU A 63 2.82 0.20 -0.60
C GLU A 63 3.82 -0.60 -1.45
N THR A 64 3.68 -1.93 -1.50
CA THR A 64 4.43 -2.79 -2.42
C THR A 64 4.08 -2.47 -3.87
N LEU A 65 2.81 -2.43 -4.24
CA LEU A 65 2.40 -2.09 -5.61
C LEU A 65 2.90 -0.71 -6.06
N THR A 66 2.81 0.30 -5.18
CA THR A 66 3.37 1.63 -5.46
C THR A 66 4.89 1.62 -5.54
N ARG A 67 5.58 0.86 -4.68
CA ARG A 67 7.04 0.69 -4.74
C ARG A 67 7.45 0.06 -6.06
N LEU A 68 6.64 -0.83 -6.63
CA LEU A 68 6.87 -1.44 -7.94
C LEU A 68 6.42 -0.56 -9.13
N GLY A 69 5.89 0.64 -8.88
CA GLY A 69 5.65 1.67 -9.89
C GLY A 69 4.17 1.92 -10.27
N ALA A 70 3.22 1.25 -9.62
CA ALA A 70 1.80 1.44 -9.92
C ALA A 70 1.22 2.74 -9.33
N GLU A 71 0.22 3.30 -10.00
CA GLU A 71 -0.74 4.24 -9.41
C GLU A 71 -1.94 3.47 -8.86
N VAL A 72 -2.36 3.75 -7.62
CA VAL A 72 -3.38 2.94 -6.92
C VAL A 72 -4.57 3.76 -6.47
N ARG A 73 -5.76 3.18 -6.53
CA ARG A 73 -6.98 3.63 -5.83
C ARG A 73 -7.57 2.44 -5.09
N TRP A 74 -8.14 2.67 -3.91
CA TRP A 74 -8.58 1.57 -3.05
C TRP A 74 -9.92 1.84 -2.38
N ALA A 75 -10.68 0.77 -2.16
CA ALA A 75 -11.87 0.73 -1.31
C ALA A 75 -11.88 -0.58 -0.51
N SER A 76 -12.54 -0.58 0.65
CA SER A 76 -12.79 -1.82 1.38
C SER A 76 -13.97 -2.56 0.75
N CYS A 77 -13.85 -3.88 0.62
CA CYS A 77 -15.00 -4.78 0.48
C CYS A 77 -15.62 -5.09 1.83
#